data_AF-F2NA46-F1
#
_entry.id   AF-F2NA46-F1
#
_cell.length_a   1.000
_cell.length_b   1.000
_cell.length_c   1.000
_cell.angle_alpha   90.00
_cell.angle_beta   90.00
_cell.angle_gamma   90.00
#
_symmetry.space_group_name_H-M   'P 1'
#
loop_
_entity.id
_entity.type
_entity.pdbx_description
1 polymer ?
#
loop_
_entity_poly.entity_id
_entity_poly.type
_entity_poly.pdbx_seq_one_letter_code
_entity_poly.pdbx_strand_id
1 'polypeptide(L)' 'MSTLKEVRKARGLTQKDVADHLGISRQTYSGYENEQDRMTIGQAKSVCAMLKCEIIEVFAPAGADKN' A
#
# COMPACT_ATOMS: atom_id res chain seq x y z
N MET A 1 -0.68 -0.27 -13.52
CA MET A 1 -0.45 -0.11 -12.06
C MET A 1 -1.66 -0.60 -11.24
N SER A 2 -1.43 -1.13 -10.04
CA SER A 2 -2.50 -1.49 -9.07
C SER A 2 -2.39 -0.63 -7.82
N THR A 3 -3.53 -0.22 -7.25
CA THR A 3 -3.58 0.56 -6.01
C THR A 3 -3.30 -0.31 -4.79
N LEU A 4 -2.84 0.30 -3.69
CA LEU A 4 -2.64 -0.39 -2.40
C LEU A 4 -3.90 -1.14 -1.95
N LYS A 5 -5.07 -0.56 -2.21
CA LYS A 5 -6.38 -1.14 -1.88
C LYS A 5 -6.69 -2.39 -2.68
N GLU A 6 -6.40 -2.39 -3.98
CA GLU A 6 -6.62 -3.54 -4.87
C GLU A 6 -5.73 -4.71 -4.45
N VAL A 7 -4.43 -4.45 -4.27
CA VAL A 7 -3.48 -5.49 -3.84
C VAL A 7 -3.88 -6.05 -2.48
N ARG A 8 -4.20 -5.19 -1.50
CA ARG A 8 -4.67 -5.65 -0.18
C ARG A 8 -5.89 -6.56 -0.28
N LYS A 9 -6.92 -6.15 -1.05
CA LYS A 9 -8.13 -6.96 -1.23
C LYS A 9 -7.83 -8.29 -1.92
N ALA A 10 -6.95 -8.30 -2.91
CA ALA A 10 -6.52 -9.52 -3.60
C ALA A 10 -5.81 -10.51 -2.65
N ARG A 11 -5.20 -10.01 -1.56
CA ARG A 11 -4.62 -10.84 -0.48
C ARG A 11 -5.59 -11.21 0.63
N GLY A 12 -6.87 -10.84 0.54
CA GLY A 12 -7.88 -11.13 1.55
C GLY A 12 -7.67 -10.40 2.88
N LEU A 13 -6.85 -9.35 2.90
CA LEU A 13 -6.53 -8.59 4.11
C LEU A 13 -7.51 -7.45 4.33
N THR A 14 -7.85 -7.17 5.59
CA THR A 14 -8.63 -6.00 5.98
C THR A 14 -7.72 -4.77 6.14
N GLN A 15 -8.30 -3.58 6.14
CA GLN A 15 -7.55 -2.36 6.46
C GLN A 15 -6.97 -2.39 7.88
N LYS A 16 -7.63 -3.10 8.81
CA LYS A 16 -7.15 -3.25 10.18
C LYS A 16 -5.90 -4.11 10.23
N ASP A 17 -5.85 -5.22 9.49
CA ASP A 17 -4.67 -6.10 9.48
C ASP A 17 -3.40 -5.35 9.06
N VAL A 18 -3.52 -4.51 8.03
CA VAL A 18 -2.38 -3.73 7.53
C VAL A 18 -2.03 -2.58 8.47
N ALA A 19 -3.03 -1.92 9.06
CA ALA A 19 -2.80 -0.88 10.05
C ALA A 19 -2.09 -1.42 11.31
N ASP A 20 -2.52 -2.59 11.79
CA ASP A 20 -1.91 -3.28 12.93
C ASP A 20 -0.46 -3.68 12.62
N HIS A 21 -0.20 -4.17 11.40
CA HIS A 21 1.17 -4.47 10.94
C HIS A 21 2.09 -3.24 10.92
N LEU A 22 1.56 -2.09 10.49
CA LEU A 22 2.29 -0.83 10.43
C LEU A 22 2.36 -0.08 11.77
N GLY A 23 1.65 -0.55 12.80
CA GLY A 23 1.57 0.14 14.10
C GLY A 23 0.85 1.48 14.05
N ILE A 24 -0.14 1.64 13.15
CA ILE A 24 -0.90 2.88 12.94
C ILE A 24 -2.41 2.66 13.14
N SER A 25 -3.18 3.75 13.19
CA SER A 25 -4.63 3.63 13.22
C SER A 25 -5.20 3.13 11.87
N ARG A 26 -6.32 2.40 11.91
CA ARG A 26 -7.05 2.00 10.70
C ARG A 26 -7.50 3.22 9.86
N GLN A 27 -7.78 4.36 10.50
CA GLN A 27 -8.11 5.61 9.80
C GLN A 27 -6.90 6.14 9.02
N THR A 28 -5.71 6.13 9.62
CA THR A 28 -4.45 6.51 8.96
C THR A 28 -4.21 5.64 7.74
N TYR A 29 -4.34 4.31 7.88
CA TYR A 29 -4.18 3.40 6.75
C TYR A 29 -5.24 3.62 5.66
N SER A 30 -6.50 3.88 6.03
CA SER A 30 -7.53 4.23 5.05
C SER A 30 -7.20 5.51 4.29
N GLY A 31 -6.50 6.45 4.90
CA GLY A 31 -5.96 7.64 4.23
C GLY A 31 -4.89 7.26 3.20
N TYR A 32 -3.97 6.36 3.55
CA TYR A 32 -2.94 5.88 2.64
C TYR A 32 -3.48 5.16 1.41
N GLU A 33 -4.63 4.50 1.49
CA GLU A 33 -5.27 3.91 0.30
C GLU A 33 -5.77 4.95 -0.71
N ASN A 34 -5.99 6.20 -0.28
CA ASN A 34 -6.41 7.30 -1.15
C ASN A 34 -5.23 8.21 -1.53
N GLU A 35 -4.26 8.39 -0.63
CA GLU A 35 -3.10 9.28 -0.75
C GLU A 35 -1.82 8.50 -0.38
N GLN A 36 -1.37 7.64 -1.29
CA GLN A 36 -0.24 6.71 -1.07
C GLN A 36 1.10 7.43 -0.87
N ASP A 37 1.24 8.64 -1.38
CA ASP A 37 2.41 9.53 -1.27
C ASP A 37 2.66 10.04 0.17
N ARG A 38 1.67 9.93 1.04
CA ARG A 38 1.79 10.25 2.47
C ARG A 38 2.47 9.17 3.29
N MET A 39 2.69 7.99 2.71
CA MET A 39 3.47 6.94 3.37
C MET A 39 4.95 7.30 3.33
N THR A 40 5.64 7.15 4.46
CA THR A 40 7.10 7.15 4.45
C THR A 40 7.62 5.97 3.63
N ILE A 41 8.84 6.09 3.09
CA ILE A 41 9.49 5.00 2.35
C ILE A 41 9.55 3.71 3.19
N GLY A 42 9.79 3.83 4.50
CA GLY A 42 9.80 2.69 5.41
C GLY A 42 8.46 1.97 5.49
N GLN A 43 7.36 2.72 5.63
CA GLN A 43 6.02 2.15 5.63
C GLN A 43 5.65 1.53 4.28
N ALA A 44 6.02 2.18 3.17
CA ALA A 44 5.78 1.65 1.82
C ALA A 44 6.50 0.31 1.63
N LYS A 45 7.76 0.20 2.04
CA LYS A 45 8.51 -1.07 2.01
C LYS A 45 7.87 -2.14 2.89
N SER A 46 7.48 -1.78 4.12
CA SER A 46 6.84 -2.72 5.05
C SER A 46 5.52 -3.26 4.50
N VAL A 47 4.68 -2.38 3.94
CA VAL A 47 3.39 -2.81 3.39
C VAL A 47 3.56 -3.69 2.16
N CYS A 48 4.50 -3.36 1.27
CA CYS A 48 4.80 -4.20 0.09
C CYS A 48 5.30 -5.59 0.51
N ALA A 49 6.14 -5.69 1.54
CA ALA A 49 6.59 -6.97 2.08
C ALA A 49 5.41 -7.80 2.63
N MET A 50 4.50 -7.19 3.38
CA MET A 50 3.29 -7.86 3.89
C MET A 50 2.36 -8.32 2.76
N LEU A 51 2.14 -7.45 1.77
CA LEU A 51 1.28 -7.72 0.62
C LEU A 51 1.94 -8.64 -0.41
N LYS A 52 3.22 -8.97 -0.24
CA LYS A 52 4.05 -9.76 -1.17
C LYS A 52 3.94 -9.22 -2.60
N CYS A 53 4.09 -7.91 -2.76
CA CYS A 53 4.08 -7.21 -4.03
C CYS A 53 5.33 -6.34 -4.15
N GLU A 54 5.70 -5.99 -5.38
CA GLU A 54 6.83 -5.09 -5.61
C GLU A 54 6.42 -3.64 -5.35
N ILE A 55 7.36 -2.81 -4.90
CA ILE A 55 7.08 -1.39 -4.62
C ILE A 55 6.65 -0.64 -5.89
N ILE A 56 7.20 -1.00 -7.05
CA ILE A 56 6.86 -0.39 -8.34
C ILE A 56 5.44 -0.72 -8.81
N GLU A 57 4.87 -1.84 -8.37
CA GLU A 57 3.50 -2.22 -8.72
C GLU A 57 2.47 -1.24 -8.14
N VAL A 58 2.79 -0.67 -6.98
CA VAL A 58 1.88 0.09 -6.11
C VAL A 58 2.23 1.57 -5.99
N PHE A 59 3.50 1.94 -6.06
CA PHE A 59 4.02 3.30 -5.80
C PHE A 59 4.81 3.88 -6.98
N ALA A 60 4.63 3.36 -8.20
CA ALA A 60 5.26 3.92 -9.38
C ALA A 60 4.84 5.39 -9.64
N PRO A 61 5.76 6.25 -10.11
CA PRO A 61 5.41 7.62 -10.50
C PRO A 61 4.39 7.58 -11.65
N ALA A 62 3.36 8.43 -11.56
CA ALA A 62 2.36 8.58 -12.60
C ALA A 62 3.05 8.88 -13.95
N GLY A 63 3.04 7.90 -14.86
CA GLY A 63 3.80 7.93 -16.11
C GLY A 63 4.60 6.64 -16.40
N ALA A 64 4.73 5.73 -15.43
CA ALA A 64 5.39 4.43 -15.62
C ALA A 64 4.39 3.33 -16.09
N ASP A 65 3.78 3.52 -17.25
CA ASP A 65 3.02 2.54 -18.04
C ASP A 65 3.02 3.20 -19.46
N LYS A 66 3.56 2.67 -20.56
CA LYS A 66 3.96 1.33 -21.01
C LYS A 66 5.01 1.52 -22.13
N ASN A 67 6.05 0.70 -22.16
CA ASN A 67 6.76 0.38 -23.40
C ASN A 67 6.89 -1.14 -23.47
#